data_AF-A0A1I1NKM6-F1
#
_entry.id   AF-A0A1I1NKM6-F1
#
_cell.length_a   1.000
_cell.length_b   1.000
_cell.length_c   1.000
_cell.angle_alpha   90.00
_cell.angle_beta   90.00
_cell.angle_gamma   90.00
#
_symmetry.space_group_name_H-M   'P 1'
#
loop_
_entity.id
_entity.type
_entity.pdbx_description
1 polymer ?
#
loop_
_entity_poly.entity_id
_entity_poly.type
_entity_poly.pdbx_seq_one_letter_code
_entity_poly.pdbx_strand_id
1 'polypeptide(L)'
;MLGFLILIMLFAMLTIPNLLFIKKLKVINKNTTKHKLMFLFINIIAIAFITFFYIKFQNIILKKYFEIDENTNGGVIITLLAIILLNSLLNIFIIKIYIKKISKSNEIELIGKE
;
A
#
# COMPACT_ATOMS: atom_id res chain seq x y z
N MET A 1 -13.14 10.75 -19.09
CA MET A 1 -13.45 9.38 -18.63
C MET A 1 -12.24 8.72 -17.93
N LEU A 2 -11.04 8.71 -18.52
CA LEU A 2 -9.85 8.10 -17.92
C LEU A 2 -9.48 8.66 -16.53
N GLY A 3 -9.51 9.98 -16.34
CA GLY A 3 -9.18 10.59 -15.05
C GLY A 3 -10.10 10.16 -13.90
N PHE A 4 -11.38 9.92 -14.17
CA PHE A 4 -12.32 9.39 -13.18
C PHE A 4 -11.99 7.95 -12.79
N LEU A 5 -11.63 7.13 -13.78
CA LEU A 5 -11.16 5.76 -13.57
C LEU A 5 -9.90 5.71 -12.70
N ILE A 6 -8.94 6.59 -12.97
CA ILE A 6 -7.71 6.72 -12.18
C ILE A 6 -8.03 7.10 -10.73
N LEU A 7 -8.96 8.04 -10.52
CA LEU A 7 -9.37 8.46 -9.19
C LEU A 7 -9.99 7.31 -8.39
N ILE A 8 -10.87 6.51 -9.02
CA ILE A 8 -11.45 5.32 -8.39
C ILE A 8 -10.35 4.33 -7.98
N MET A 9 -9.37 4.09 -8.86
CA MET A 9 -8.28 3.15 -8.58
C MET A 9 -7.38 3.64 -7.45
N LEU A 10 -7.07 4.93 -7.38
CA LEU A 10 -6.35 5.56 -6.26
C LEU A 10 -7.13 5.38 -4.94
N PHE A 11 -8.45 5.56 -4.97
CA PHE A 11 -9.29 5.36 -3.81
C PHE A 11 -9.31 3.89 -3.38
N ALA A 12 -9.33 2.95 -4.33
CA ALA A 12 -9.25 1.52 -4.08
C ALA A 12 -7.90 1.11 -3.44
N MET A 13 -6.78 1.67 -3.91
CA MET A 13 -5.44 1.46 -3.35
C MET A 13 -5.35 1.86 -1.87
N LEU A 14 -6.12 2.87 -1.46
CA LEU A 14 -6.19 3.28 -0.06
C LEU A 14 -7.18 2.44 0.74
N THR A 15 -8.40 2.29 0.25
CA THR A 15 -9.50 1.67 1.00
C THR A 15 -9.32 0.17 1.20
N ILE A 16 -8.94 -0.58 0.17
CA ILE A 16 -8.86 -2.05 0.24
C ILE A 16 -7.84 -2.51 1.29
N PRO A 17 -6.57 -2.02 1.30
CA PRO A 17 -5.61 -2.43 2.32
C PRO A 17 -6.03 -2.03 3.73
N ASN A 18 -6.61 -0.84 3.89
CA ASN A 18 -7.11 -0.37 5.19
C ASN A 18 -8.24 -1.27 5.71
N LEU A 19 -9.18 -1.69 4.85
CA LEU A 19 -10.24 -2.62 5.22
C LEU A 19 -9.70 -4.00 5.60
N LEU A 20 -8.74 -4.53 4.83
CA LEU A 20 -8.08 -5.80 5.15
C LEU A 20 -7.34 -5.73 6.49
N PHE A 21 -6.67 -4.61 6.75
CA PHE A 21 -5.97 -4.37 8.00
C PHE A 21 -6.93 -4.30 9.20
N ILE A 22 -8.05 -3.58 9.07
CA ILE A 22 -9.08 -3.51 10.11
C ILE A 22 -9.67 -4.90 10.40
N LYS A 23 -9.96 -5.70 9.36
CA LYS A 23 -10.45 -7.07 9.54
C LYS A 23 -9.46 -7.90 10.37
N LYS A 24 -8.15 -7.82 10.07
CA LYS A 24 -7.14 -8.55 10.83
C LYS A 24 -6.93 -8.01 12.26
N LEU A 25 -7.04 -6.71 12.48
CA LEU A 25 -7.00 -6.13 13.83
C LEU A 25 -8.13 -6.64 14.74
N LYS A 26 -9.33 -6.85 14.18
CA LYS A 26 -10.45 -7.43 14.91
C LYS A 26 -10.16 -8.86 15.34
N VAL A 27 -9.53 -9.66 14.49
CA VAL A 27 -9.18 -11.07 14.81
C VAL A 27 -8.21 -11.16 15.99
N ILE A 28 -7.31 -10.20 16.15
CA ILE A 28 -6.34 -10.17 17.26
C ILE A 28 -6.83 -9.36 18.48
N ASN A 29 -8.11 -8.99 18.55
CA ASN A 29 -8.70 -8.16 19.61
C ASN A 29 -7.98 -6.83 19.90
N LYS A 30 -7.25 -6.26 18.92
CA LYS A 30 -6.54 -4.97 19.05
C LYS A 30 -7.14 -3.88 18.16
N ASN A 31 -8.47 -3.80 18.18
CA ASN A 31 -9.26 -2.88 17.35
C ASN A 31 -9.21 -1.42 17.86
N THR A 32 -8.02 -0.88 18.15
CA THR A 32 -7.84 0.50 18.61
C THR A 32 -7.75 1.48 17.43
N THR A 33 -8.30 2.68 17.60
CA THR A 33 -8.25 3.74 16.58
C THR A 33 -6.82 4.15 16.23
N LYS A 34 -5.90 4.09 17.22
CA LYS A 34 -4.47 4.37 17.03
C LYS A 34 -3.85 3.53 15.92
N HIS A 35 -4.09 2.22 15.91
CA HIS A 35 -3.49 1.34 14.89
C HIS A 35 -4.09 1.56 13.51
N LYS A 36 -5.38 1.88 13.42
CA LYS A 36 -6.06 2.20 12.15
C LYS A 36 -5.48 3.46 11.50
N LEU A 37 -5.33 4.53 12.29
CA LEU A 37 -4.74 5.79 11.82
C LEU A 37 -3.29 5.59 11.41
N MET A 38 -2.50 4.90 12.23
CA MET A 38 -1.08 4.66 11.92
C MET A 38 -0.92 3.84 10.62
N PHE A 39 -1.76 2.82 10.39
CA PHE A 39 -1.73 2.06 9.15
C PHE A 39 -2.18 2.89 7.94
N LEU A 40 -3.18 3.77 8.11
CA LEU A 40 -3.59 4.71 7.05
C LEU A 40 -2.42 5.60 6.61
N PHE A 41 -1.69 6.19 7.56
CA PHE A 41 -0.50 6.99 7.25
C PHE A 41 0.60 6.18 6.55
N ILE A 42 0.86 4.96 7.02
CA ILE A 42 1.81 4.06 6.37
C ILE A 42 1.39 3.76 4.93
N ASN A 43 0.10 3.52 4.66
CA ASN A 43 -0.39 3.25 3.32
C ASN A 43 -0.24 4.48 2.39
N ILE A 44 -0.53 5.69 2.88
CA ILE A 44 -0.31 6.93 2.11
C ILE A 44 1.17 7.09 1.75
N ILE A 45 2.07 6.89 2.72
CA ILE A 45 3.52 6.96 2.50
C ILE A 45 3.97 5.88 1.52
N ALA A 46 3.44 4.67 1.64
CA ALA A 46 3.75 3.55 0.75
C ALA A 46 3.37 3.85 -0.71
N ILE A 47 2.17 4.41 -0.95
CA ILE A 47 1.74 4.82 -2.29
C ILE A 47 2.69 5.89 -2.84
N ALA A 48 2.97 6.94 -2.07
CA ALA A 48 3.89 8.00 -2.49
C ALA A 48 5.29 7.46 -2.84
N PHE A 49 5.80 6.54 -2.02
CA PHE A 49 7.08 5.89 -2.24
C PHE A 49 7.06 5.05 -3.52
N ILE A 50 6.05 4.21 -3.74
CA ILE A 50 5.91 3.41 -4.96
C ILE A 50 5.84 4.30 -6.20
N THR A 51 5.03 5.35 -6.16
CA THR A 51 4.92 6.29 -7.28
C THR A 51 6.26 6.96 -7.57
N PHE A 52 6.99 7.40 -6.55
CA PHE A 52 8.32 8.00 -6.72
C PHE A 52 9.32 7.02 -7.35
N PHE A 53 9.39 5.79 -6.82
CA PHE A 53 10.28 4.75 -7.35
C PHE A 53 9.91 4.37 -8.78
N TYR A 54 8.61 4.28 -9.09
CA TYR A 54 8.14 3.98 -10.43
C TYR A 54 8.57 5.06 -11.43
N ILE A 55 8.37 6.35 -11.12
CA ILE A 55 8.79 7.47 -11.99
C ILE A 55 10.31 7.45 -12.22
N LYS A 56 11.10 7.15 -11.18
CA LYS A 56 12.56 7.03 -11.32
C LYS A 56 12.94 5.82 -12.18
N PHE A 57 12.32 4.67 -11.94
CA PHE A 57 12.55 3.45 -12.72
C PHE A 57 12.19 3.64 -14.19
N GLN A 58 11.07 4.29 -14.48
CA GLN A 58 10.62 4.57 -15.83
C GLN A 58 11.59 5.50 -16.58
N ASN A 59 11.99 6.61 -15.96
CA ASN A 59 12.95 7.55 -16.55
C ASN A 59 14.32 6.92 -16.82
N ILE A 60 14.80 6.03 -15.95
CA ILE A 60 16.14 5.45 -16.05
C ILE A 60 16.15 4.21 -16.95
N ILE A 61 15.12 3.37 -16.88
CA ILE A 61 15.13 2.02 -17.47
C ILE A 61 14.16 1.92 -18.65
N LEU A 62 12.87 2.24 -18.47
CA LEU A 62 11.89 2.08 -19.56
C LEU A 62 12.17 3.04 -20.73
N LYS A 63 12.43 4.31 -20.44
CA LYS A 63 12.67 5.32 -21.48
C LYS A 63 14.01 5.10 -22.19
N LYS A 64 15.04 4.67 -21.43
CA LYS A 64 16.40 4.51 -21.94
C LYS A 64 16.61 3.21 -22.71
N TYR A 65 15.92 2.12 -22.34
CA TYR A 65 16.16 0.79 -22.92
C TYR A 65 14.99 0.24 -23.73
N PHE A 66 13.77 0.72 -23.51
CA PHE A 66 12.56 0.19 -24.15
C PHE A 66 11.80 1.22 -25.00
N GLU A 67 12.25 2.48 -25.06
CA GLU A 67 11.62 3.57 -25.84
C GLU A 67 10.10 3.71 -25.61
N ILE A 68 9.61 3.31 -24.44
CA ILE A 68 8.17 3.35 -24.12
C ILE A 68 7.76 4.80 -23.88
N ASP A 69 6.94 5.34 -24.78
CA ASP A 69 6.47 6.72 -24.73
C ASP A 69 5.20 6.88 -23.88
N GLU A 70 5.30 7.78 -22.91
CA GLU A 70 4.38 7.93 -21.76
C GLU A 70 3.11 8.70 -22.14
N ASN A 71 3.17 9.42 -23.27
CA ASN A 71 2.09 10.28 -23.74
C ASN A 71 0.95 9.51 -24.42
N THR A 72 1.09 8.19 -24.57
CA THR A 72 0.03 7.35 -25.10
C THR A 72 -0.89 6.86 -23.97
N ASN A 73 -2.19 6.77 -24.26
CA ASN A 73 -3.16 6.19 -23.30
C ASN A 73 -2.76 4.78 -22.84
N GLY A 74 -2.04 4.02 -23.67
CA GLY A 74 -1.51 2.69 -23.33
C GLY A 74 -0.42 2.74 -22.25
N GLY A 75 0.54 3.67 -22.37
CA GLY A 75 1.61 3.85 -21.37
C GLY A 75 1.07 4.21 -19.98
N VAL A 76 0.04 5.07 -19.94
CA VAL A 76 -0.64 5.44 -18.69
C VAL A 76 -1.31 4.24 -18.03
N ILE A 77 -1.97 3.38 -18.81
CA ILE A 77 -2.65 2.18 -18.28
C ILE A 77 -1.63 1.16 -17.74
N ILE A 78 -0.54 0.91 -18.46
CA ILE A 78 0.53 -0.01 -18.03
C ILE A 78 1.16 0.48 -16.73
N THR A 79 1.43 1.78 -16.65
CA THR A 79 1.95 2.46 -15.46
C THR A 79 1.04 2.25 -14.25
N LEU A 80 -0.26 2.50 -14.44
CA LEU A 80 -1.25 2.36 -13.39
C LEU A 80 -1.32 0.92 -12.87
N LEU A 81 -1.36 -0.06 -13.77
CA LEU A 81 -1.39 -1.49 -13.42
C LEU A 81 -0.15 -1.91 -12.63
N ALA A 82 1.04 -1.45 -13.04
CA ALA A 82 2.28 -1.73 -12.33
C ALA A 82 2.26 -1.16 -10.91
N ILE A 83 1.80 0.08 -10.75
CA ILE A 83 1.66 0.73 -9.43
C ILE A 83 0.64 -0.03 -8.56
N ILE A 84 -0.50 -0.46 -9.11
CA ILE A 84 -1.51 -1.25 -8.37
C ILE A 84 -0.91 -2.56 -7.85
N LEU A 85 -0.19 -3.29 -8.71
CA LEU A 85 0.44 -4.56 -8.34
C LEU A 85 1.48 -4.37 -7.24
N LEU A 86 2.39 -3.40 -7.40
CA LEU A 86 3.41 -3.08 -6.40
C LEU A 86 2.78 -2.65 -5.07
N ASN A 87 1.76 -1.79 -5.12
CA ASN A 87 1.05 -1.34 -3.93
C ASN A 87 0.35 -2.47 -3.20
N SER A 88 -0.24 -3.41 -3.92
CA SER A 88 -0.90 -4.58 -3.34
C SER A 88 0.09 -5.49 -2.63
N LEU A 89 1.21 -5.81 -3.28
CA LEU A 89 2.27 -6.65 -2.70
C LEU A 89 2.88 -6.01 -1.45
N LEU A 90 3.22 -4.72 -1.53
CA LEU A 90 3.82 -3.98 -0.42
C LEU A 90 2.85 -3.90 0.77
N ASN A 91 1.58 -3.60 0.54
CA ASN A 91 0.57 -3.55 1.59
C ASN A 91 0.39 -4.90 2.29
N ILE A 92 0.35 -6.02 1.55
CA ILE A 92 0.26 -7.36 2.15
C ILE A 92 1.44 -7.60 3.11
N PHE A 93 2.65 -7.22 2.69
CA PHE A 93 3.86 -7.37 3.48
C PHE A 93 3.84 -6.48 4.74
N ILE A 94 3.50 -5.20 4.59
CA ILE A 94 3.37 -4.24 5.70
C ILE A 94 2.34 -4.74 6.72
N ILE A 95 1.16 -5.17 6.27
CA ILE A 95 0.11 -5.70 7.14
C ILE A 95 0.65 -6.87 7.98
N LYS A 96 1.35 -7.82 7.34
CA LYS A 96 1.91 -8.99 8.02
C LYS A 96 2.94 -8.60 9.09
N ILE A 97 3.86 -7.70 8.77
CA ILE A 97 4.88 -7.21 9.70
C ILE A 97 4.24 -6.44 10.86
N TYR A 98 3.32 -5.53 10.55
CA TYR A 98 2.70 -4.66 11.53
C TYR A 98 1.88 -5.47 12.55
N ILE A 99 1.08 -6.43 12.09
CA ILE A 99 0.33 -7.34 12.97
C ILE A 99 1.28 -8.15 13.83
N LYS A 100 2.31 -8.78 13.23
CA LYS A 100 3.29 -9.58 13.97
C LYS A 100 3.95 -8.78 15.09
N LYS A 101 4.26 -7.50 14.85
CA LYS A 101 4.86 -6.61 15.85
C LYS A 101 3.93 -6.36 17.04
N ILE A 102 2.64 -6.11 16.78
CA ILE A 102 1.68 -5.77 17.84
C ILE A 102 1.22 -7.01 18.62
N SER A 103 1.12 -8.17 17.96
CA SER A 103 0.83 -9.44 18.62
C SER A 103 1.91 -9.79 19.65
N LYS A 104 3.20 -9.67 19.29
CA LYS A 104 4.31 -9.89 20.24
C LYS A 104 4.29 -8.95 21.45
N SER A 105 3.94 -7.69 21.23
CA SER A 105 3.81 -6.74 22.35
C SER A 105 2.70 -7.13 23.33
N ASN A 106 1.67 -7.88 22.88
CA ASN A 106 0.58 -8.33 23.75
C ASN A 106 1.01 -9.47 24.67
N GLU A 107 1.81 -10.41 24.16
CA GLU A 107 2.34 -11.50 24.97
C GLU A 107 3.17 -10.94 26.13
N ILE A 108 3.99 -9.91 25.87
CA ILE A 108 4.80 -9.25 26.90
C ILE A 108 3.92 -8.47 27.91
N GLU A 109 2.87 -7.76 27.45
CA GLU A 109 1.93 -7.08 28.34
C GLU A 109 1.07 -8.02 29.19
N LEU A 110 0.79 -9.24 28.71
CA LEU A 110 0.08 -10.27 29.47
C LEU A 110 0.98 -10.87 30.56
N ILE A 111 2.26 -11.11 30.26
CA ILE A 111 3.24 -11.63 31.23
C ILE A 111 3.54 -10.62 32.35
N GLY A 112 3.57 -9.32 32.06
CA GLY A 112 3.81 -8.28 33.08
C GLY A 112 2.62 -7.98 34.00
N LYS A 113 1.49 -8.66 33.81
CA LYS A 113 0.28 -8.53 34.64
C LYS A 113 0.00 -9.76 35.51
N GLU A 114 0.83 -10.80 35.42
CA GLU A 114 0.82 -11.94 36.34
C GLU A 114 1.64 -11.65 37.60
#